data_AF-A0AAU8ZST8-F1
#
_entry.id   AF-A0AAU8ZST8-F1
#
_cell.length_a   1.000
_cell.length_b   1.000
_cell.length_c   1.000
_cell.angle_alpha   90.00
_cell.angle_beta   90.00
_cell.angle_gamma   90.00
#
_symmetry.space_group_name_H-M   'P 1'
#
loop_
_entity.id
_entity.type
_entity.pdbx_description
1 polymer ?
#
loop_
_entity_poly.entity_id
_entity_poly.type
_entity_poly.pdbx_seq_one_letter_code
_entity_poly.pdbx_strand_id
1 'polypeptide(L)' 'MAKPDARPVAALKKAVIAAGGQTELARQLSEMSGKNIKQQQIWNWINREKQTPASKVIFVEKASGVARCELRPDLYAD' A
#
# COMPACT_ATOMS: atom_id res chain seq x y z
N MET A 1 -11.40 -18.40 -13.27
CA MET A 1 -11.87 -17.30 -12.41
C MET A 1 -11.08 -16.07 -12.81
N ALA A 2 -11.71 -15.08 -13.44
CA ALA A 2 -11.00 -13.89 -13.90
C ALA A 2 -10.40 -13.19 -12.67
N LYS A 3 -9.07 -13.11 -12.55
CA LYS A 3 -8.43 -12.16 -11.63
C LYS A 3 -8.84 -10.78 -12.17
N PRO A 4 -9.75 -10.04 -11.52
CA PRO A 4 -10.11 -8.73 -12.03
C PRO A 4 -8.83 -7.90 -12.00
N ASP A 5 -8.60 -7.09 -13.02
CA ASP A 5 -7.47 -6.18 -13.14
C ASP A 5 -7.20 -5.46 -11.81
N ALA A 6 -6.36 -6.07 -10.96
CA ALA A 6 -6.03 -5.54 -9.64
C ALA A 6 -5.00 -4.47 -9.90
N ARG A 7 -5.49 -3.29 -10.32
CA ARG A 7 -4.67 -2.11 -10.55
C ARG A 7 -3.93 -1.86 -9.22
N PRO A 8 -2.59 -1.98 -9.15
CA PRO A 8 -1.85 -1.86 -7.90
C PRO A 8 -2.17 -0.54 -7.18
N VAL A 9 -2.40 0.53 -7.94
CA VAL A 9 -2.87 1.82 -7.42
C VAL A 9 -4.26 1.76 -6.76
N ALA A 10 -5.19 0.95 -7.27
CA ALA A 10 -6.53 0.79 -6.67
C ALA A 10 -6.44 0.03 -5.34
N ALA A 11 -5.61 -1.02 -5.28
CA ALA A 11 -5.32 -1.72 -4.04
C ALA A 11 -4.66 -0.79 -3.00
N LEU A 12 -3.70 0.04 -3.42
CA LEU A 12 -3.10 1.04 -2.54
C LEU A 12 -4.11 2.09 -2.05
N LYS A 13 -5.03 2.56 -2.91
CA LYS A 13 -6.11 3.47 -2.48
C LYS A 13 -7.06 2.81 -1.48
N LYS A 14 -7.43 1.54 -1.70
CA LYS A 14 -8.20 0.72 -0.75
C LYS A 14 -7.46 0.62 0.59
N ALA A 15 -6.15 0.40 0.56
CA ALA A 15 -5.33 0.32 1.76
C ALA A 15 -5.32 1.65 2.54
N VAL A 16 -5.23 2.78 1.85
CA VAL A 16 -5.32 4.11 2.44
C VAL A 16 -6.66 4.34 3.11
N ILE A 17 -7.77 3.95 2.48
CA ILE A 17 -9.11 4.09 3.06
C ILE A 17 -9.24 3.21 4.32
N ALA A 18 -8.84 1.94 4.23
CA ALA A 18 -8.90 0.99 5.34
C ALA A 18 -8.06 1.43 6.54
N ALA A 19 -6.91 2.08 6.29
CA ALA A 19 -6.06 2.64 7.34
C ALA A 19 -6.58 3.97 7.91
N GLY A 20 -7.63 4.59 7.37
CA GLY A 20 -8.16 5.87 7.88
C GLY A 20 -7.57 7.13 7.23
N GLY A 21 -6.88 7.00 6.09
CA GLY A 21 -6.34 8.10 5.29
C GLY A 21 -4.83 8.04 5.09
N GLN A 22 -4.31 8.93 4.23
CA GLN A 22 -2.88 8.88 3.87
C GLN A 22 -1.96 9.25 5.04
N THR A 23 -2.39 10.19 5.90
CA THR A 23 -1.65 10.57 7.12
C THR A 23 -1.60 9.40 8.11
N GLU A 24 -2.74 8.75 8.33
CA GLU A 24 -2.83 7.65 9.28
C GLU A 24 -2.07 6.41 8.79
N LEU A 25 -2.18 6.08 7.50
CA LEU A 25 -1.34 5.04 6.91
C LEU A 25 0.16 5.37 7.08
N ALA A 26 0.58 6.60 6.80
CA ALA A 26 1.98 7.00 6.96
C ALA A 26 2.47 6.87 8.42
N ARG A 27 1.62 7.24 9.39
CA ARG A 27 1.89 7.08 10.83
C ARG A 27 2.08 5.61 11.20
N GLN A 28 1.12 4.75 10.85
CA GLN A 28 1.18 3.32 11.13
C GLN A 28 2.40 2.65 10.49
N LEU A 29 2.71 2.97 9.23
CA LEU A 29 3.90 2.44 8.56
C LEU A 29 5.21 2.93 9.22
N SER A 30 5.20 4.15 9.77
CA SER A 30 6.35 4.69 10.49
C SER A 30 6.61 3.92 11.78
N GLU A 31 5.55 3.66 12.55
CA GLU A 31 5.60 2.90 13.81
C GLU A 31 6.04 1.45 13.57
N MET A 32 5.47 0.78 12.57
CA MET A 32 5.80 -0.62 12.29
C MET A 32 7.21 -0.81 11.70
N SER A 33 7.71 0.15 10.92
CA SER A 33 9.00 0.00 10.22
C SER A 33 10.17 0.71 10.88
N GLY A 34 9.94 1.49 11.95
CA GLY A 34 10.95 2.30 12.64
C GLY A 34 11.56 3.42 11.77
N LYS A 35 11.00 3.67 10.59
CA LYS A 35 11.45 4.69 9.64
C LYS A 35 10.36 5.74 9.47
N ASN A 36 10.72 7.01 9.61
CA ASN A 36 9.78 8.10 9.38
C ASN A 36 9.27 8.09 7.93
N ILE A 37 7.97 7.83 7.74
CA ILE A 37 7.27 7.90 6.47
C ILE A 37 6.32 9.08 6.52
N LYS A 38 6.47 9.99 5.55
CA LYS A 38 5.61 11.17 5.45
C LYS A 38 4.38 10.86 4.60
N GLN A 39 3.25 11.51 4.90
CA GLN A 39 2.02 11.42 4.10
C GLN A 39 2.28 11.72 2.60
N GLN A 40 3.16 12.68 2.28
CA GLN A 40 3.56 13.00 0.91
C GLN A 40 4.15 11.80 0.15
N GLN A 41 4.83 10.87 0.84
CA GLN A 41 5.32 9.65 0.20
C GLN A 41 4.16 8.75 -0.23
N ILE A 42 3.13 8.59 0.60
CA ILE A 42 1.92 7.86 0.24
C ILE A 42 1.25 8.51 -0.98
N TRP A 43 1.17 9.84 -1.00
CA TRP A 43 0.66 10.57 -2.15
C TRP A 43 1.47 10.29 -3.43
N ASN A 44 2.81 10.26 -3.33
CA ASN A 44 3.69 9.94 -4.46
C ASN A 44 3.47 8.51 -4.96
N TRP A 45 3.29 7.54 -4.06
CA TRP A 45 3.00 6.15 -4.41
C TRP A 45 1.70 6.03 -5.22
N ILE A 46 0.67 6.79 -4.84
CA ILE A 46 -0.64 6.78 -5.52
C ILE A 46 -0.59 7.54 -6.86
N ASN A 47 0.08 8.68 -6.90
CA ASN A 47 -0.06 9.62 -8.02
C ASN A 47 1.07 9.53 -9.04
N ARG A 48 2.29 9.23 -8.60
CA ARG A 48 3.48 9.14 -9.46
C ARG A 48 3.87 7.69 -9.75
N GLU A 49 4.10 6.90 -8.71
CA GLU A 49 4.60 5.53 -8.87
C GLU A 49 3.47 4.55 -9.28
N LYS A 50 2.22 4.89 -8.97
CA LYS A 50 1.02 4.08 -9.21
C LYS A 50 1.08 2.68 -8.56
N GLN A 51 1.89 2.51 -7.52
CA GLN A 51 2.08 1.22 -6.84
C GLN A 51 2.69 1.38 -5.44
N THR A 52 2.64 0.31 -4.64
CA THR A 52 3.30 0.26 -3.33
C THR A 52 4.78 -0.11 -3.49
N PRO A 53 5.72 0.58 -2.81
CA PRO A 53 7.13 0.19 -2.81
C PRO A 53 7.32 -1.24 -2.29
N ALA A 54 8.22 -2.00 -2.92
CA ALA A 54 8.45 -3.41 -2.58
C ALA A 54 8.77 -3.62 -1.10
N SER A 55 9.62 -2.76 -0.54
CA SER A 55 10.02 -2.77 0.87
C SER A 55 8.93 -2.37 1.86
N LYS A 56 7.78 -1.90 1.37
CA LYS A 56 6.65 -1.43 2.19
C LYS A 56 5.40 -2.30 2.09
N VAL A 57 5.35 -3.24 1.14
CA VAL A 57 4.16 -4.09 0.90
C VAL A 57 3.68 -4.80 2.16
N ILE A 58 4.59 -5.49 2.87
CA ILE A 58 4.24 -6.24 4.09
C ILE A 58 3.69 -5.33 5.19
N PHE A 59 4.22 -4.11 5.32
CA PHE A 59 3.71 -3.16 6.30
C PHE A 59 2.34 -2.61 5.90
N VAL A 60 2.12 -2.33 4.61
CA VAL A 60 0.81 -1.87 4.10
C VAL A 60 -0.25 -2.94 4.27
N GLU A 61 0.06 -4.21 3.98
CA GLU A 61 -0.85 -5.33 4.22
C GLU A 61 -1.23 -5.43 5.70
N LYS A 62 -0.25 -5.36 6.62
CA LYS A 62 -0.51 -5.40 8.07
C LYS A 62 -1.36 -4.22 8.56
N ALA A 63 -1.12 -3.01 8.04
CA ALA A 63 -1.83 -1.80 8.43
C ALA A 63 -3.26 -1.74 7.90
N SER A 64 -3.51 -2.30 6.72
CA SER A 64 -4.77 -2.10 5.99
C SER A 64 -5.62 -3.35 5.76
N GLY A 65 -5.04 -4.55 5.96
CA GLY A 65 -5.66 -5.81 5.60
C GLY A 65 -5.76 -6.09 4.09
N VAL A 66 -5.25 -5.21 3.22
CA VAL A 66 -5.22 -5.45 1.77
C VAL A 66 -4.09 -6.40 1.41
N ALA A 67 -4.41 -7.48 0.70
CA ALA A 67 -3.46 -8.55 0.40
C ALA A 67 -2.26 -8.06 -0.43
N ARG A 68 -1.07 -8.58 -0.13
CA ARG A 68 0.16 -8.24 -0.86
C ARG A 68 0.12 -8.58 -2.35
N CYS A 69 -0.63 -9.61 -2.75
CA CYS A 69 -0.86 -9.98 -4.14
C CYS A 69 -1.74 -8.97 -4.89
N GLU A 70 -2.62 -8.23 -4.18
CA GLU A 70 -3.34 -7.08 -4.76
C GLU A 70 -2.41 -5.84 -4.87
N LEU A 71 -1.54 -5.62 -3.88
CA LEU A 71 -0.66 -4.45 -3.79
C LEU A 71 0.53 -4.51 -4.76
N ARG A 72 1.11 -5.70 -4.96
CA ARG A 72 2.26 -5.98 -5.83
C ARG A 72 2.14 -7.37 -6.46
N PRO A 73 1.22 -7.54 -7.43
CA PRO A 73 1.03 -8.81 -8.15
C PRO A 73 2.27 -9.26 -8.92
N ASP A 74 3.14 -8.33 -9.29
CA ASP A 74 4.44 -8.59 -9.95
C ASP A 74 5.46 -9.26 -9.02
N LEU A 75 5.30 -9.15 -7.69
CA LEU A 75 6.16 -9.80 -6.69
C LEU A 75 5.50 -10.99 -6.00
N TYR A 76 4.18 -10.96 -5.86
CA TYR A 76 3.40 -11.93 -5.11
C TYR A 76 2.31 -12.53 -6.00
N ALA A 77 2.75 -13.24 -7.04
CA ALA A 77 1.84 -14.01 -7.89
C ALA A 77 1.41 -15.29 -7.15
N ASP A 78 0.10 -15.42 -6.90
CA ASP A 78 -0.55 -16.70 -6.60
C ASP A 78 -0.77 -17.52 -7.88
#